data_AF-A0A816F5D5-F1
#
_entry.id   AF-A0A816F5D5-F1
#
_cell.length_a   1.000
_cell.length_b   1.000
_cell.length_c   1.000
_cell.angle_alpha   90.00
_cell.angle_beta   90.00
_cell.angle_gamma   90.00
#
_symmetry.space_group_name_H-M   'P 1'
#
loop_
_entity.id
_entity.type
_entity.pdbx_description
1 polymer ?
#
loop_
_entity_poly.entity_id
_entity_poly.type
_entity_poly.pdbx_seq_one_letter_code
_entity_poly.pdbx_strand_id
1 'polypeptide(L)'
;HVKRSHKQAQLRHKLQSFSDTRFNGVYIMMKSISTVYDELIDILQDEMKDKLADIDKSLLQFILSYLKNFNDVTEALSADQNSTIYEVIPLRQMLVHSSLTTTDDTEAIKNLKKYVGKELLSNWAITDEHYLGVVLHPLLKDFQALPDFKQHSDLVENAEKENIE
;
A
#
# COMPACT_ATOMS: atom_id res chain seq x y z
N HIS A 1 7.07 25.84 3.24
CA HIS A 1 8.21 26.78 3.29
C HIS A 1 8.99 26.78 1.97
N VAL A 2 9.76 25.72 1.66
CA VAL A 2 10.64 25.60 0.45
C VAL A 2 10.01 26.07 -0.87
N LYS A 3 8.77 25.67 -1.18
CA LYS A 3 8.06 26.12 -2.40
C LYS A 3 7.75 27.63 -2.37
N ARG A 4 7.26 28.14 -1.24
CA ARG A 4 6.92 29.55 -1.05
C ARG A 4 8.17 30.44 -1.11
N SER A 5 9.30 29.96 -0.61
CA SER A 5 10.58 30.67 -0.64
C SER A 5 11.40 30.43 -1.91
N HIS A 6 10.85 29.75 -2.91
CA HIS A 6 11.48 29.46 -4.22
C HIS A 6 12.84 28.73 -4.11
N LYS A 7 13.07 28.01 -3.02
CA LYS A 7 14.33 27.29 -2.76
C LYS A 7 14.37 25.88 -3.36
N GLN A 8 13.38 25.51 -4.18
CA GLN A 8 13.34 24.20 -4.85
C GLN A 8 14.53 23.95 -5.77
N ALA A 9 15.08 25.00 -6.39
CA ALA A 9 16.24 24.87 -7.27
C ALA A 9 17.55 24.51 -6.54
N GLN A 10 17.58 24.63 -5.21
CA GLN A 10 18.74 24.30 -4.38
C GLN A 10 18.78 22.82 -3.99
N LEU A 11 17.69 22.07 -4.25
CA LEU A 11 17.59 20.65 -3.95
C LEU A 11 17.96 19.82 -5.19
N ARG A 12 18.66 18.70 -4.99
CA ARG A 12 18.96 17.73 -6.06
C ARG A 12 17.70 17.11 -6.65
N HIS A 13 16.70 16.89 -5.80
CA HIS A 13 15.38 16.38 -6.21
C HIS A 13 14.27 17.34 -5.77
N LYS A 14 13.28 17.51 -6.65
CA LYS A 14 12.12 18.36 -6.35
C LYS A 14 11.26 17.70 -5.29
N LEU A 15 10.92 18.46 -4.24
CA LEU A 15 9.90 18.01 -3.29
C LEU A 15 8.54 17.96 -3.98
N GLN A 16 7.88 16.82 -3.84
CA GLN A 16 6.52 16.63 -4.29
C GLN A 16 5.57 17.21 -3.25
N SER A 17 4.54 17.92 -3.72
CA SER A 17 3.45 18.30 -2.81
C SER A 17 2.55 17.10 -2.60
N PHE A 18 1.97 17.02 -1.41
CA PHE A 18 0.81 16.19 -1.20
C PHE A 18 -0.32 16.57 -2.18
N SER A 19 -1.02 15.56 -2.67
CA SER A 19 -2.14 15.67 -3.60
C SER A 19 -3.19 14.67 -3.16
N ASP A 20 -4.36 15.18 -2.75
CA ASP A 20 -5.51 14.35 -2.33
C ASP A 20 -6.11 13.54 -3.48
N THR A 21 -5.99 14.06 -4.71
CA THR A 21 -6.52 13.42 -5.92
C THR A 21 -5.71 12.22 -6.38
N ARG A 22 -4.50 12.03 -5.84
CA ARG A 22 -3.61 10.93 -6.22
C ARG A 22 -3.54 9.93 -5.07
N PHE A 23 -3.94 8.69 -5.35
CA PHE A 23 -4.05 7.62 -4.34
C PHE A 23 -2.77 7.39 -3.52
N ASN A 24 -1.59 7.59 -4.11
CA ASN A 24 -0.27 7.47 -3.46
C ASN A 24 0.38 8.82 -3.10
N GLY A 25 -0.40 9.90 -2.98
CA GLY A 25 0.10 11.26 -2.72
C GLY A 25 0.94 11.39 -1.44
N VAL A 26 0.53 10.73 -0.35
CA VAL A 26 1.27 10.72 0.92
C VAL A 26 2.64 10.05 0.75
N TYR A 27 2.67 8.84 0.18
CA TYR A 27 3.90 8.09 -0.05
C TYR A 27 4.88 8.88 -0.91
N ILE A 28 4.42 9.48 -2.01
CA ILE A 28 5.25 10.25 -2.93
C ILE A 28 5.84 11.49 -2.25
N MET A 29 5.02 12.22 -1.49
CA MET A 29 5.49 13.38 -0.73
C MET A 29 6.56 12.95 0.28
N MET A 30 6.25 11.96 1.13
CA MET A 30 7.19 11.50 2.17
C MET A 30 8.48 10.97 1.56
N LYS A 31 8.40 10.25 0.44
CA LYS A 31 9.57 9.74 -0.29
C LYS A 31 10.43 10.89 -0.79
N SER A 32 9.82 11.91 -1.39
CA SER A 32 10.55 13.09 -1.86
C SER A 32 11.25 13.85 -0.73
N ILE A 33 10.62 13.95 0.46
CA ILE A 33 11.23 14.56 1.65
C ILE A 33 12.41 13.71 2.12
N SER A 34 12.23 12.40 2.23
CA SER A 34 13.29 11.48 2.65
C SER A 34 14.50 11.52 1.71
N THR A 35 14.30 11.69 0.40
CA THR A 35 15.41 11.73 -0.58
C THR A 35 16.32 12.93 -0.39
N VAL A 36 15.78 14.06 0.05
CA VAL A 36 16.56 15.30 0.22
C VAL A 36 16.66 15.72 1.68
N TYR A 37 16.41 14.81 2.61
CA TYR A 37 16.28 15.11 4.05
C TYR A 37 17.49 15.88 4.58
N ASP A 38 18.69 15.44 4.22
CA ASP A 38 19.93 16.04 4.71
C ASP A 38 20.20 17.40 4.05
N GLU A 39 19.75 17.61 2.80
CA GLU A 39 19.82 18.91 2.10
C GLU A 39 18.85 19.94 2.68
N LEU A 40 17.73 19.50 3.27
CA LEU A 40 16.73 20.40 3.85
C LEU A 40 17.29 21.17 5.05
N ILE A 41 18.22 20.57 5.80
CA ILE A 41 18.84 21.22 6.97
C ILE A 41 19.55 22.51 6.56
N ASP A 42 20.20 22.54 5.40
CA ASP A 42 20.95 23.70 4.93
C ASP A 42 20.05 24.80 4.34
N ILE A 43 18.86 24.42 3.87
CA ILE A 43 17.98 25.28 3.07
C ILE A 43 16.85 25.89 3.90
N LEU A 44 16.43 25.21 4.96
CA LEU A 44 15.36 25.65 5.86
C LEU A 44 15.78 26.81 6.76
N GLN A 45 14.80 27.59 7.21
CA GLN A 45 15.00 28.54 8.31
C GLN A 45 15.04 27.78 9.65
N ASP A 46 15.67 28.35 10.68
CA ASP A 46 15.93 27.64 11.95
C ASP A 46 14.67 27.05 12.58
N GLU A 47 13.56 27.79 12.60
CA GLU A 47 12.25 27.31 13.08
C GLU A 47 11.71 26.07 12.34
N MET A 48 12.10 25.89 11.07
CA MET A 48 11.71 24.73 10.27
C MET A 48 12.75 23.60 10.38
N LYS A 49 14.00 23.92 10.73
CA LYS A 49 15.03 22.92 11.03
C LYS A 49 14.68 22.18 12.32
N ASP A 50 14.18 22.87 13.33
CA ASP A 50 13.73 22.25 14.58
C ASP A 50 12.60 21.25 14.29
N LYS A 51 11.60 21.65 13.49
CA LYS A 51 10.51 20.76 13.05
C LYS A 51 10.99 19.58 12.21
N LEU A 52 12.06 19.75 11.44
CA LEU A 52 12.67 18.66 10.68
C LEU A 52 13.43 17.73 11.64
N ALA A 53 14.15 18.27 12.63
CA ALA A 53 14.90 17.50 13.63
C ALA A 53 13.99 16.65 14.53
N ASP A 54 12.76 17.09 14.76
CA ASP A 54 11.72 16.31 15.47
C ASP A 54 11.26 15.07 14.70
N ILE A 55 11.58 14.95 13.40
CA ILE A 55 11.22 13.78 12.60
C ILE A 55 12.22 12.66 12.88
N ASP A 56 11.71 11.57 13.45
CA ASP A 56 12.46 10.32 13.55
C ASP A 56 12.68 9.74 12.13
N LYS A 57 13.92 9.85 11.64
CA LYS A 57 14.32 9.35 10.32
C LYS A 57 14.13 7.82 10.21
N SER A 58 14.32 7.06 11.30
CA SER A 58 14.11 5.62 11.31
C SER A 58 12.62 5.28 11.13
N LEU A 59 11.75 5.97 11.88
CA LEU A 59 10.30 5.83 11.74
C LEU A 59 9.83 6.25 10.34
N LEU A 60 10.40 7.31 9.76
CA LEU A 60 10.11 7.74 8.40
C LEU A 60 10.48 6.65 7.38
N GLN A 61 11.67 6.03 7.49
CA GLN A 61 12.06 4.92 6.61
C GLN A 61 11.15 3.71 6.76
N PHE A 62 10.75 3.39 7.99
CA PHE A 62 9.79 2.32 8.24
C PHE A 62 8.45 2.59 7.53
N ILE A 63 7.88 3.79 7.73
CA ILE A 63 6.60 4.16 7.13
C ILE A 63 6.70 4.14 5.60
N LEU A 64 7.80 4.64 5.03
CA LEU A 64 8.03 4.58 3.59
C LEU A 64 8.10 3.16 3.06
N SER A 65 8.79 2.27 3.77
CA SER A 65 8.90 0.87 3.39
C SER A 65 7.53 0.18 3.46
N TYR A 66 6.74 0.49 4.49
CA TYR A 66 5.38 -0.05 4.63
C TYR A 66 4.44 0.47 3.55
N LEU A 67 4.42 1.79 3.30
CA LEU A 67 3.60 2.42 2.26
C LEU A 67 4.01 2.01 0.84
N LYS A 68 5.28 1.63 0.63
CA LYS A 68 5.75 1.13 -0.66
C LYS A 68 4.95 -0.09 -1.11
N ASN A 69 4.57 -0.99 -0.21
CA ASN A 69 3.76 -2.16 -0.56
C ASN A 69 2.44 -1.75 -1.22
N PHE A 70 1.77 -0.72 -0.70
CA PHE A 70 0.52 -0.19 -1.27
C PHE A 70 0.75 0.48 -2.62
N ASN A 71 1.86 1.21 -2.76
CA ASN A 71 2.25 1.81 -4.04
C ASN A 71 2.47 0.74 -5.11
N ASP A 72 3.23 -0.30 -4.79
CA ASP A 72 3.55 -1.39 -5.70
C ASP A 72 2.27 -2.14 -6.12
N VAL A 73 1.36 -2.41 -5.18
CA VAL A 73 0.07 -3.04 -5.47
C VAL A 73 -0.81 -2.16 -6.36
N THR A 74 -0.84 -0.86 -6.10
CA THR A 74 -1.59 0.09 -6.95
C THR A 74 -1.03 0.09 -8.37
N GLU A 75 0.30 0.11 -8.51
CA GLU A 75 0.97 0.06 -9.82
C GLU A 75 0.71 -1.26 -10.55
N ALA A 76 0.77 -2.40 -9.85
CA ALA A 76 0.48 -3.71 -10.42
C ALA A 76 -0.97 -3.79 -10.94
N LEU A 77 -1.95 -3.40 -10.12
CA LEU A 77 -3.37 -3.46 -10.49
C LEU A 77 -3.79 -2.44 -11.54
N SER A 78 -3.03 -1.36 -11.72
CA SER A 78 -3.27 -0.32 -12.73
C SER A 78 -2.60 -0.62 -14.09
N ALA A 79 -2.05 -1.83 -14.29
CA ALA A 79 -1.38 -2.16 -15.54
C ALA A 79 -2.40 -2.34 -16.68
N ASP A 80 -2.37 -1.45 -17.67
CA ASP A 80 -3.36 -1.42 -18.76
C ASP A 80 -3.20 -2.54 -19.81
N GLN A 81 -2.02 -3.16 -19.91
CA GLN A 81 -1.70 -4.06 -21.04
C GLN A 81 -2.05 -5.53 -20.80
N ASN A 82 -2.24 -5.96 -19.55
CA ASN A 82 -2.56 -7.34 -19.21
C ASN A 82 -3.72 -7.37 -18.21
N SER A 83 -4.50 -8.45 -18.20
CA SER A 83 -5.52 -8.63 -17.16
C SER A 83 -4.85 -8.76 -15.79
N THR A 84 -5.23 -7.93 -14.82
CA THR A 84 -4.68 -7.93 -13.45
C THR A 84 -5.65 -8.54 -12.44
N ILE A 85 -6.83 -8.98 -12.88
CA ILE A 85 -7.91 -9.44 -12.00
C ILE A 85 -7.51 -10.63 -11.13
N TYR A 86 -6.65 -11.52 -11.66
CA TYR A 86 -6.13 -12.67 -10.93
C TYR A 86 -5.13 -12.28 -9.82
N GLU A 87 -4.60 -11.06 -9.84
CA GLU A 87 -3.63 -10.57 -8.85
C GLU A 87 -4.31 -9.94 -7.63
N VAL A 88 -5.60 -9.57 -7.74
CA VAL A 88 -6.31 -8.83 -6.68
C VAL A 88 -6.32 -9.58 -5.35
N ILE A 89 -6.63 -10.88 -5.35
CA ILE A 89 -6.67 -11.69 -4.12
C ILE A 89 -5.25 -11.90 -3.55
N PRO A 90 -4.24 -12.37 -4.33
CA PRO A 90 -2.86 -12.46 -3.85
C PRO A 90 -2.31 -11.16 -3.27
N LEU A 91 -2.52 -10.03 -3.94
CA LEU A 91 -2.01 -8.74 -3.52
C LEU A 91 -2.73 -8.23 -2.25
N ARG A 92 -4.05 -8.43 -2.13
CA ARG A 92 -4.77 -8.14 -0.87
C ARG A 92 -4.23 -8.97 0.28
N GLN A 93 -4.02 -10.28 0.09
CA GLN A 93 -3.47 -11.15 1.14
C GLN A 93 -2.05 -10.73 1.53
N MET A 94 -1.21 -10.37 0.57
CA MET A 94 0.12 -9.82 0.84
C MET A 94 0.05 -8.56 1.70
N LEU A 95 -0.84 -7.62 1.40
CA LEU A 95 -1.02 -6.39 2.19
C LEU A 95 -1.53 -6.68 3.61
N VAL A 96 -2.49 -7.59 3.75
CA VAL A 96 -2.98 -8.04 5.07
C VAL A 96 -1.84 -8.67 5.86
N HIS A 97 -1.05 -9.55 5.24
CA HIS A 97 0.10 -10.19 5.87
C HIS A 97 1.16 -9.17 6.30
N SER A 98 1.49 -8.19 5.45
CA SER A 98 2.42 -7.12 5.79
C SER A 98 1.92 -6.22 6.95
N SER A 99 0.62 -6.24 7.21
CA SER A 99 -0.04 -5.50 8.30
C SER A 99 -0.12 -6.31 9.59
N LEU A 100 0.50 -7.49 9.67
CA LEU A 100 0.65 -8.22 10.92
C LEU A 100 1.68 -7.53 11.82
N THR A 101 1.35 -7.42 13.10
CA THR A 101 2.21 -6.81 14.10
C THR A 101 3.30 -7.78 14.55
N THR A 102 4.52 -7.29 14.69
CA THR A 102 5.65 -8.05 15.24
C THR A 102 5.97 -7.57 16.66
N THR A 103 6.81 -8.32 17.38
CA THR A 103 7.27 -7.93 18.73
C THR A 103 8.07 -6.63 18.70
N ASP A 104 8.83 -6.42 17.64
CA ASP A 104 9.78 -5.32 17.46
C ASP A 104 9.09 -4.01 17.04
N ASP A 105 7.83 -4.07 16.62
CA ASP A 105 7.06 -2.88 16.26
C ASP A 105 6.83 -1.98 17.49
N THR A 106 7.01 -0.67 17.31
CA THR A 106 6.60 0.34 18.29
C THR A 106 5.07 0.35 18.44
N GLU A 107 4.56 0.88 19.55
CA GLU A 107 3.11 0.93 19.78
C GLU A 107 2.37 1.73 18.69
N ALA A 108 2.97 2.81 18.20
CA ALA A 108 2.41 3.59 17.09
C ALA A 108 2.31 2.76 15.80
N ILE A 109 3.35 1.98 15.48
CA ILE A 109 3.37 1.09 14.31
C ILE A 109 2.33 -0.03 14.46
N LYS A 110 2.24 -0.64 15.66
CA LYS A 110 1.25 -1.68 15.95
C LYS A 110 -0.17 -1.17 15.71
N ASN A 111 -0.47 0.03 16.18
CA ASN A 111 -1.79 0.64 16.01
C ASN A 111 -2.08 0.99 14.54
N LEU A 112 -1.10 1.53 13.81
CA LEU A 112 -1.21 1.76 12.37
C LEU A 112 -1.51 0.46 11.61
N LYS A 113 -0.70 -0.57 11.82
CA LYS A 113 -0.84 -1.88 11.16
C LYS A 113 -2.19 -2.53 11.46
N LYS A 114 -2.64 -2.51 12.72
CA LYS A 114 -3.96 -3.02 13.11
C LYS A 114 -5.09 -2.27 12.42
N TYR A 115 -5.03 -0.95 12.40
CA TYR A 115 -6.02 -0.11 11.72
C TYR A 115 -6.07 -0.45 10.24
N VAL A 116 -4.93 -0.40 9.54
CA VAL A 116 -4.85 -0.67 8.11
C VAL A 116 -5.27 -2.09 7.77
N GLY A 117 -4.84 -3.10 8.53
CA GLY A 117 -5.26 -4.49 8.33
C GLY A 117 -6.78 -4.66 8.43
N LYS A 118 -7.43 -3.98 9.38
CA LYS A 118 -8.89 -3.97 9.50
C LYS A 118 -9.56 -3.28 8.30
N GLU A 119 -9.05 -2.13 7.88
CA GLU A 119 -9.61 -1.39 6.73
C GLU A 119 -9.45 -2.18 5.42
N LEU A 120 -8.33 -2.89 5.25
CA LEU A 120 -8.11 -3.78 4.10
C LEU A 120 -9.13 -4.93 4.05
N LEU A 121 -9.50 -5.49 5.21
CA LEU A 121 -10.47 -6.57 5.24
C LEU A 121 -11.90 -6.08 5.03
N SER A 122 -12.24 -4.90 5.54
CA SER A 122 -13.60 -4.35 5.50
C SER A 122 -13.95 -3.60 4.22
N ASN A 123 -13.01 -2.83 3.65
CA ASN A 123 -13.30 -1.98 2.49
C ASN A 123 -12.81 -2.54 1.15
N TRP A 124 -11.85 -3.47 1.16
CA TRP A 124 -11.42 -4.13 -0.07
C TRP A 124 -12.32 -5.32 -0.37
N ALA A 125 -13.42 -5.04 -1.08
CA ALA A 125 -14.36 -6.04 -1.52
C ALA A 125 -13.71 -6.99 -2.53
N ILE A 126 -13.86 -8.29 -2.30
CA ILE A 126 -13.54 -9.35 -3.25
C ILE A 126 -14.87 -9.90 -3.77
N THR A 127 -14.93 -10.11 -5.09
CA THR A 127 -16.11 -10.60 -5.79
C THR A 127 -15.78 -11.90 -6.53
N ASP A 128 -16.79 -12.59 -7.04
CA ASP A 128 -16.63 -13.88 -7.72
C ASP A 128 -15.71 -13.78 -8.96
N GLU A 129 -15.69 -12.65 -9.67
CA GLU A 129 -14.79 -12.44 -10.81
C GLU A 129 -13.32 -12.46 -10.41
N HIS A 130 -13.00 -11.97 -9.21
CA HIS A 130 -11.64 -12.04 -8.68
C HIS A 130 -11.24 -13.48 -8.36
N TYR A 131 -12.16 -14.28 -7.82
CA TYR A 131 -11.94 -15.70 -7.59
C TYR A 131 -11.75 -16.46 -8.90
N LEU A 132 -12.63 -16.23 -9.88
CA LEU A 132 -12.51 -16.81 -11.22
C LEU A 132 -11.19 -16.44 -11.88
N GLY A 133 -10.75 -15.19 -11.72
CA GLY A 133 -9.44 -14.72 -12.18
C GLY A 133 -8.31 -15.60 -11.64
N VAL A 134 -8.29 -15.85 -10.33
CA VAL A 134 -7.30 -16.73 -9.69
C VAL A 134 -7.42 -18.18 -10.17
N VAL A 135 -8.65 -18.72 -10.28
CA VAL A 135 -8.88 -20.11 -10.71
C VAL A 135 -8.35 -20.35 -12.12
N LEU A 136 -8.66 -19.43 -13.03
CA LEU A 136 -8.33 -19.54 -14.44
C LEU A 136 -6.83 -19.28 -14.72
N HIS A 137 -6.11 -18.68 -13.77
CA HIS A 137 -4.71 -18.35 -13.96
C HIS A 137 -3.78 -19.55 -13.67
N PRO A 138 -3.02 -20.05 -14.66
CA PRO A 138 -2.29 -21.32 -14.54
C PRO A 138 -1.17 -21.29 -13.49
N LEU A 139 -0.62 -20.12 -13.16
CA LEU A 139 0.43 -19.97 -12.15
C LEU A 139 -0.09 -19.96 -10.70
N LEU A 140 -1.42 -19.90 -10.49
CA LEU A 140 -2.03 -19.78 -9.17
C LEU A 140 -2.85 -21.02 -8.76
N LYS A 141 -2.59 -22.18 -9.38
CA LYS A 141 -3.28 -23.44 -9.03
C LYS A 141 -3.08 -23.83 -7.57
N ASP A 142 -1.88 -23.59 -7.03
CA ASP A 142 -1.58 -23.89 -5.61
C ASP A 142 -2.32 -22.93 -4.65
N PHE A 143 -2.72 -21.76 -5.14
CA PHE A 143 -3.46 -20.76 -4.37
C PHE A 143 -4.92 -21.21 -4.10
N GLN A 144 -5.47 -22.10 -4.93
CA GLN A 144 -6.80 -22.68 -4.78
C GLN A 144 -6.92 -23.61 -3.55
N ALA A 145 -5.79 -24.02 -2.96
CA ALA A 145 -5.77 -24.88 -1.79
C ALA A 145 -6.04 -24.13 -0.46
N LEU A 146 -6.17 -22.80 -0.47
CA LEU A 146 -6.38 -21.99 0.74
C LEU A 146 -7.82 -22.12 1.29
N PRO A 147 -8.03 -22.13 2.63
CA PRO A 147 -9.33 -22.42 3.25
C PRO A 147 -10.47 -21.46 2.86
N ASP A 148 -10.16 -20.17 2.68
CA ASP A 148 -11.13 -19.14 2.26
C ASP A 148 -11.59 -19.32 0.81
N PHE A 149 -10.84 -20.07 0.00
CA PHE A 149 -11.18 -20.37 -1.40
C PHE A 149 -12.25 -21.46 -1.49
N LYS A 150 -12.17 -22.47 -0.61
CA LYS A 150 -13.14 -23.58 -0.57
C LYS A 150 -14.54 -23.13 -0.15
N GLN A 151 -14.65 -22.22 0.83
CA GLN A 151 -15.96 -21.75 1.28
C GLN A 151 -16.75 -21.02 0.17
N HIS A 152 -16.08 -20.33 -0.76
CA HIS A 152 -16.74 -19.70 -1.90
C HIS A 152 -16.90 -20.63 -3.10
N SER A 153 -15.94 -21.53 -3.40
CA SER A 153 -16.12 -22.51 -4.48
C SER A 153 -17.27 -23.47 -4.19
N ASP A 154 -17.42 -23.90 -2.93
CA ASP A 154 -18.50 -24.78 -2.50
C ASP A 154 -19.87 -24.08 -2.62
N LEU A 155 -19.94 -22.74 -2.50
CA LEU A 155 -21.18 -21.98 -2.71
C LEU A 155 -21.53 -21.84 -4.19
N VAL A 156 -20.54 -21.62 -5.06
CA VAL A 156 -20.76 -21.52 -6.52
C VAL A 156 -21.13 -22.89 -7.11
N GLU A 157 -20.47 -23.96 -6.67
CA GLU A 157 -20.76 -25.33 -7.13
C GLU A 157 -22.12 -25.86 -6.64
N ASN A 158 -22.66 -25.29 -5.54
CA ASN A 158 -24.01 -25.56 -5.07
C ASN A 158 -25.06 -24.69 -5.79
N ALA A 159 -24.75 -23.44 -6.12
CA ALA A 159 -25.63 -22.56 -6.89
C ALA A 159 -25.82 -23.00 -8.35
N GLU A 160 -24.84 -23.69 -8.94
CA GLU A 160 -24.96 -24.32 -10.26
C GLU A 160 -25.79 -25.61 -10.24
N LYS A 161 -25.85 -26.31 -9.09
CA LYS A 161 -26.69 -27.51 -8.91
C LYS A 161 -28.16 -27.18 -8.66
N GLU A 162 -28.46 -26.03 -8.03
CA GLU A 162 -29.84 -25.58 -7.79
C GLU A 162 -30.50 -24.92 -9.02
N ASN A 163 -29.77 -24.65 -10.11
CA ASN A 163 -30.33 -24.09 -11.36
C ASN A 163 -30.53 -25.14 -12.48
N ILE A 164 -30.39 -26.44 -12.17
CA ILE A 164 -30.58 -27.55 -13.13
C ILE A 164 -31.75 -28.50 -12.72
N GLU A 165 -32.55 -28.13 -11.70
CA GLU A 165 -33.83 -28.81 -11.41
C GLU A 165 -35.06 -27.99 -11.86
#